data_AF-A0A9E0E4Q6-F1
#
_entry.id   AF-A0A9E0E4Q6-F1
#
_cell.length_a   1.000
_cell.length_b   1.000
_cell.length_c   1.000
_cell.angle_alpha   90.00
_cell.angle_beta   90.00
_cell.angle_gamma   90.00
#
_symmetry.space_group_name_H-M   'P 1'
#
loop_
_entity.id
_entity.type
_entity.pdbx_description
1 polymer ?
#
loop_
_entity_poly.entity_id
_entity_poly.type
_entity_poly.pdbx_seq_one_letter_code
_entity_poly.pdbx_strand_id
1 'polypeptide(L)' 'MQYFRKMLKDSKGATAIEYGLIAALIAVAAITAMGSVGNKLENTFNNVGNNL' A
#
# COMPACT_ATOMS: atom_id res chain seq x y z
N MET A 1 37.96 7.41 -11.10
CA MET A 1 37.53 7.74 -9.72
C MET A 1 36.33 8.69 -9.59
N GLN A 2 35.94 9.44 -10.63
CA GLN A 2 34.82 10.39 -10.54
C GLN A 2 33.43 9.73 -10.42
N TYR A 3 33.22 8.59 -11.10
CA TYR A 3 31.95 7.84 -11.06
C TYR A 3 31.59 7.32 -9.67
N PHE A 4 32.55 6.70 -8.98
CA PHE A 4 32.34 6.15 -7.63
C PHE A 4 32.01 7.23 -6.60
N ARG A 5 32.64 8.41 -6.70
CA ARG A 5 32.34 9.57 -5.83
C ARG A 5 30.95 10.15 -6.11
N LYS A 6 30.49 10.10 -7.35
CA LYS A 6 29.17 10.60 -7.75
C LYS A 6 28.05 9.69 -7.23
N MET A 7 28.27 8.38 -7.25
CA MET A 7 27.34 7.38 -6.70
C MET A 7 27.22 7.47 -5.18
N LEU A 8 28.33 7.70 -4.47
CA LEU A 8 28.35 7.92 -3.02
C LEU A 8 27.70 9.25 -2.58
N LYS A 9 27.57 10.21 -3.49
CA LYS A 9 26.96 11.52 -3.24
C LYS A 9 25.50 11.58 -3.72
N ASP A 10 24.99 10.47 -4.27
CA ASP A 10 23.64 10.38 -4.81
C ASP A 10 22.64 10.10 -3.68
N SER A 11 21.74 11.06 -3.43
CA SER A 11 20.71 10.99 -2.40
C SER A 11 19.39 10.42 -2.90
N LYS A 12 19.27 9.98 -4.16
CA LYS A 12 18.05 9.35 -4.70
C LYS A 12 17.61 8.13 -3.88
N GLY A 13 18.57 7.38 -3.32
CA GLY A 13 18.27 6.27 -2.41
C GLY A 13 17.60 6.71 -1.11
N ALA A 14 18.02 7.84 -0.53
CA ALA A 14 17.38 8.42 0.65
C ALA A 14 15.96 8.90 0.33
N THR A 15 15.75 9.53 -0.83
CA THR A 15 14.43 9.95 -1.28
C THR A 15 13.50 8.75 -1.58
N ALA A 16 14.04 7.64 -2.08
CA ALA A 16 13.28 6.42 -2.29
C ALA A 16 12.75 5.81 -0.98
N ILE A 17 13.48 5.96 0.14
CA ILE A 17 13.03 5.50 1.46
C ILE A 17 11.88 6.37 1.97
N GLU A 18 11.93 7.69 1.75
CA GLU A 18 10.86 8.61 2.13
C GLU A 18 9.55 8.31 1.38
N TYR A 19 9.62 8.19 0.05
CA TYR A 19 8.45 7.82 -0.75
C TYR A 19 8.01 6.37 -0.50
N GLY A 20 8.94 5.47 -0.19
CA GLY A 20 8.64 4.10 0.20
C GLY A 20 7.82 4.00 1.49
N LEU A 21 8.14 4.82 2.50
CA LEU A 21 7.36 4.89 3.74
C LEU A 21 5.94 5.40 3.50
N ILE A 22 5.79 6.45 2.68
CA ILE A 22 4.48 7.01 2.33
C ILE A 22 3.64 5.97 1.58
N ALA A 23 4.24 5.28 0.60
CA ALA A 23 3.58 4.22 -0.15
C ALA A 23 3.14 3.05 0.76
N ALA A 24 3.96 2.67 1.73
CA ALA A 24 3.62 1.63 2.71
C ALA A 24 2.40 2.03 3.56
N LEU A 25 2.32 3.28 4.04
CA LEU A 25 1.18 3.76 4.81
C LEU A 25 -0.11 3.78 3.99
N ILE A 26 -0.03 4.23 2.72
CA ILE A 26 -1.17 4.21 1.80
C ILE A 26 -1.64 2.77 1.54
N ALA A 27 -0.70 1.84 1.34
CA ALA A 27 -1.02 0.44 1.10
C ALA A 27 -1.74 -0.19 2.29
N VAL A 28 -1.28 0.05 3.52
CA VAL A 28 -1.94 -0.47 4.74
C VAL A 28 -3.37 0.08 4.88
N ALA A 29 -3.56 1.38 4.64
CA ALA A 29 -4.88 1.99 4.68
C ALA A 29 -5.82 1.39 3.60
N ALA A 30 -5.31 1.20 2.38
CA ALA A 30 -6.07 0.60 1.28
C ALA A 30 -6.48 -0.85 1.59
N ILE A 31 -5.57 -1.68 2.12
CA ILE A 31 -5.87 -3.07 2.52
C ILE A 31 -6.99 -3.08 3.57
N THR A 32 -6.90 -2.21 4.57
CA THR A 32 -7.91 -2.12 5.64
C THR A 32 -9.28 -1.72 5.08
N ALA A 33 -9.33 -0.73 4.19
CA ALA A 33 -10.55 -0.30 3.54
C ALA A 33 -11.17 -1.42 2.68
N MET A 34 -10.35 -2.12 1.88
CA MET A 34 -10.80 -3.24 1.06
C MET A 34 -11.35 -4.39 1.91
N GLY A 35 -10.75 -4.69 3.07
CA GLY A 35 -11.29 -5.68 4.00
C GLY A 35 -12.69 -5.32 4.50
N SER A 36 -12.94 -4.05 4.85
CA SER A 36 -14.27 -3.57 5.25
C SER A 36 -15.30 -3.70 4.11
N VAL A 37 -14.91 -3.37 2.88
CA VAL A 37 -15.78 -3.53 1.70
C VAL A 37 -16.09 -5.00 1.43
N GLY A 38 -15.08 -5.88 1.54
CA GLY A 38 -15.25 -7.33 1.40
C GLY A 38 -16.28 -7.89 2.39
N ASN A 39 -16.16 -7.52 3.67
CA ASN A 39 -17.11 -7.95 4.71
C ASN A 39 -18.54 -7.48 4.41
N LYS A 40 -18.72 -6.25 3.91
CA LYS A 40 -20.04 -5.74 3.54
C LYS A 40 -20.63 -6.51 2.35
N LEU A 41 -19.82 -6.82 1.34
CA LEU A 41 -20.23 -7.64 0.20
C LEU A 41 -20.64 -9.03 0.66
N GLU A 42 -19.82 -9.70 1.47
CA GLU A 42 -20.12 -11.01 2.03
C GLU A 42 -21.45 -11.00 2.80
N ASN A 43 -21.65 -10.03 3.69
CA ASN A 43 -22.91 -9.87 4.41
C ASN A 43 -24.10 -9.66 3.48
N THR A 44 -23.92 -8.91 2.40
CA THR A 44 -24.98 -8.68 1.40
C THR A 44 -25.35 -9.98 0.70
N PHE A 45 -24.37 -10.75 0.23
CA PHE A 45 -24.62 -12.04 -0.43
C PHE A 45 -25.22 -13.08 0.52
N ASN A 46 -24.73 -13.15 1.76
CA ASN A 46 -25.28 -14.02 2.79
C ASN A 46 -26.73 -13.66 3.11
N ASN A 47 -27.05 -12.36 3.18
CA ASN A 47 -28.42 -11.90 3.40
C ASN A 47 -29.33 -12.34 2.23
N VAL A 48 -28.88 -12.20 0.99
CA VAL A 48 -29.64 -12.68 -0.18
C VAL A 48 -29.84 -14.20 -0.11
N GLY A 49 -28.78 -14.96 0.17
CA GLY A 49 -28.84 -16.43 0.22
C GLY A 49 -29.70 -16.98 1.36
N ASN A 50 -29.81 -16.26 2.48
CA ASN A 50 -30.62 -16.67 3.63
C ASN A 50 -32.09 -16.24 3.54
N ASN A 51 -32.43 -15.27 2.66
CA ASN A 51 -33.80 -14.78 2.47
C ASN A 51 -34.45 -15.30 1.19
N LEU A 52 -33.81 -16.26 0.50
CA LEU A 52 -34.33 -16.98 -0.66
C LEU A 52 -34.62 -18.44 -0.28
#